data_AF-A0A1I7TGR8-F1
#
_entry.id   AF-A0A1I7TGR8-F1
#
_cell.length_a   1.000
_cell.length_b   1.000
_cell.length_c   1.000
_cell.angle_alpha   90.00
_cell.angle_beta   90.00
_cell.angle_gamma   90.00
#
_symmetry.space_group_name_H-M   'P 1'
#
loop_
_entity.id
_entity.type
_entity.pdbx_description
1 polymer ?
#
loop_
_entity_poly.entity_id
_entity_poly.type
_entity_poly.pdbx_seq_one_letter_code
_entity_poly.pdbx_strand_id
1 'polypeptide(L)'
;MSLKKTLSKKCNHSFGNEDGNSKMMSFGWPEFIEWEGMRKDYWMDDKLIVEAHVSIKKMTGFYGENLKNFDAMRDFSDENTVEALLSIGAALTTPSVVDRCEKYLIEKSRKTLKKRLQLALKYNLEKLKSHCFESMKSNSDVRSVIPRNLSEIDRQMLELLLQKALSFG
;
A
#
# COMPACT_ATOMS: atom_id res chain seq x y z
N MET A 1 11.94 22.32 -25.51
CA MET A 1 10.81 21.42 -25.21
C MET A 1 11.25 20.03 -25.63
N SER A 2 11.67 19.19 -24.69
CA SER A 2 12.23 17.86 -24.99
C SER A 2 11.11 16.90 -25.34
N LEU A 3 11.21 16.22 -26.48
CA LEU A 3 10.19 15.29 -26.96
C LEU A 3 10.16 14.05 -26.07
N LYS A 4 9.00 13.69 -25.52
CA LYS A 4 8.83 12.46 -24.72
C LYS A 4 9.02 11.24 -25.62
N LYS A 5 10.12 10.51 -25.43
CA LYS A 5 10.36 9.22 -26.10
C LYS A 5 9.55 8.11 -25.45
N THR A 6 9.00 7.22 -26.26
CA THR A 6 8.23 6.05 -25.81
C THR A 6 8.80 4.80 -26.48
N LEU A 7 8.94 3.72 -25.71
CA LEU A 7 9.36 2.40 -26.18
C LEU A 7 8.30 1.38 -25.77
N SER A 8 7.88 0.53 -26.70
CA SER A 8 6.98 -0.59 -26.42
C SER A 8 7.47 -1.83 -27.16
N LYS A 9 7.41 -2.98 -26.50
CA LYS A 9 7.67 -4.28 -27.08
C LYS A 9 6.71 -5.32 -26.51
N LYS A 10 6.39 -6.34 -27.31
CA LYS A 10 5.50 -7.45 -26.94
C LYS A 10 6.25 -8.78 -27.07
N CYS A 11 6.16 -9.62 -26.04
CA CYS A 11 6.77 -10.95 -26.05
C CYS A 11 5.86 -11.98 -25.37
N ASN A 12 6.17 -13.26 -25.58
CA ASN A 12 5.68 -14.35 -24.74
C ASN A 12 6.90 -14.96 -24.05
N HIS A 13 6.84 -15.13 -22.74
CA HIS A 13 7.92 -15.75 -21.98
C HIS A 13 7.36 -16.67 -20.90
N SER A 14 8.12 -17.72 -20.57
CA SER A 14 7.78 -18.66 -19.51
C SER A 14 8.67 -18.37 -18.31
N PHE A 15 8.06 -18.10 -17.15
CA PHE A 15 8.76 -17.88 -15.90
C PHE A 15 8.51 -19.07 -14.97
N GLY A 16 9.53 -19.47 -14.21
CA GLY A 16 9.39 -20.53 -13.21
C GLY A 16 10.68 -20.78 -12.45
N ASN A 17 10.55 -21.46 -11.31
CA ASN A 17 11.64 -21.94 -10.48
C ASN A 17 11.37 -23.43 -10.24
N GLU A 18 11.81 -24.26 -11.17
CA GLU A 18 11.73 -25.71 -11.04
C GLU A 18 13.08 -26.20 -10.50
N ASP A 19 13.05 -27.05 -9.46
CA ASP A 19 14.26 -27.60 -8.85
C ASP A 19 15.15 -28.26 -9.91
N GLY A 20 16.30 -27.64 -10.21
CA GLY A 20 17.27 -28.12 -11.19
C GLY A 20 17.13 -27.56 -12.62
N ASN A 21 16.19 -26.65 -12.88
CA ASN A 21 16.00 -26.08 -14.22
C ASN A 21 16.81 -24.78 -14.43
N SER A 22 18.02 -24.90 -14.97
CA SER A 22 18.88 -23.76 -15.34
C SER A 22 18.44 -23.01 -16.60
N LYS A 23 17.34 -23.43 -17.26
CA LYS A 23 16.86 -22.82 -18.51
C LYS A 23 15.86 -21.68 -18.29
N MET A 24 15.34 -21.51 -17.07
CA MET A 24 14.43 -20.40 -16.75
C MET A 24 15.24 -19.22 -16.23
N MET A 25 15.47 -18.21 -17.07
CA MET A 25 16.16 -16.99 -16.66
C MET A 25 15.17 -16.03 -15.99
N SER A 26 15.41 -15.67 -14.73
CA SER A 26 14.55 -14.76 -13.95
C SER A 26 14.94 -13.28 -14.08
N PHE A 27 15.88 -12.93 -14.97
CA PHE A 27 16.41 -11.57 -15.10
C PHE A 27 15.52 -10.61 -15.93
N GLY A 28 14.27 -11.00 -16.21
CA GLY A 28 13.36 -10.20 -17.03
C GLY A 28 13.67 -10.31 -18.52
N TRP A 29 13.47 -9.23 -19.27
CA TRP A 29 13.67 -9.18 -20.72
C TRP A 29 14.93 -8.39 -21.07
N PRO A 30 16.11 -9.04 -21.15
CA PRO A 30 17.39 -8.34 -21.33
C PRO A 30 17.47 -7.55 -22.64
N GLU A 31 16.76 -7.97 -23.68
CA GLU A 31 16.72 -7.23 -24.96
C GLU A 31 15.70 -6.08 -24.98
N PHE A 32 14.99 -5.76 -23.89
CA PHE A 32 13.97 -4.72 -23.91
C PHE A 32 14.56 -3.34 -24.14
N ILE A 33 15.45 -2.89 -23.25
CA ILE A 33 16.16 -1.61 -23.31
C ILE A 33 17.49 -1.71 -22.56
N GLU A 34 18.56 -1.14 -23.12
CA GLU A 34 19.82 -1.02 -22.40
C GLU A 34 19.72 0.04 -21.29
N TRP A 35 20.36 -0.22 -20.16
CA TRP A 35 20.32 0.65 -18.98
C TRP A 35 20.75 2.08 -19.29
N GLU A 36 21.87 2.27 -19.99
CA GLU A 36 22.38 3.59 -20.36
C GLU A 36 21.45 4.31 -21.34
N GLY A 37 20.88 3.58 -22.31
CA GLY A 37 19.87 4.11 -23.22
C GLY A 37 18.62 4.58 -22.49
N MET A 38 18.13 3.78 -21.53
CA MET A 38 16.99 4.14 -20.69
C MET A 38 17.22 5.46 -19.93
N ARG A 39 18.38 5.59 -19.27
CA ARG A 39 18.71 6.78 -18.47
C ARG A 39 18.87 8.04 -19.32
N LYS A 40 19.39 7.90 -20.54
CA LYS A 40 19.61 9.05 -21.43
C LYS A 40 18.32 9.54 -22.08
N ASP A 41 17.49 8.60 -22.55
CA ASP A 41 16.42 8.91 -23.49
C ASP A 41 15.02 8.88 -22.87
N TYR A 42 14.82 8.20 -21.73
CA TYR A 42 13.50 7.92 -21.17
C TYR A 42 13.34 8.36 -19.71
N TRP A 43 14.44 8.66 -19.01
CA TRP A 43 14.44 9.27 -17.69
C TRP A 43 14.38 10.80 -17.82
N MET A 44 13.21 11.39 -17.57
CA MET A 44 13.01 12.84 -17.65
C MET A 44 12.39 13.36 -16.35
N ASP A 45 12.87 14.50 -15.85
CA ASP A 45 12.36 15.15 -14.63
C ASP A 45 12.31 14.20 -13.43
N ASP A 46 13.38 13.45 -13.22
CA ASP A 46 13.50 12.42 -12.17
C ASP A 46 12.40 11.36 -12.19
N LYS A 47 11.78 11.16 -13.36
CA LYS A 47 10.66 10.27 -13.56
C LYS A 47 10.88 9.34 -14.75
N LEU A 48 10.60 8.07 -14.50
CA LEU A 48 10.45 7.03 -15.50
C LEU A 48 9.03 6.47 -15.41
N ILE A 49 8.33 6.39 -16.54
CA ILE A 49 6.97 5.82 -16.59
C ILE A 49 7.07 4.47 -17.31
N VAL A 50 6.64 3.41 -16.62
CA VAL A 50 6.62 2.04 -17.14
C VAL A 50 5.18 1.54 -17.14
N GLU A 51 4.76 0.94 -18.25
CA GLU A 51 3.44 0.31 -18.39
C GLU A 51 3.64 -1.13 -18.90
N ALA A 52 3.01 -2.10 -18.24
CA ALA A 52 3.11 -3.51 -18.59
C ALA A 52 1.72 -4.13 -18.70
N HIS A 53 1.43 -4.74 -19.85
CA HIS A 53 0.23 -5.52 -20.10
C HIS A 53 0.58 -7.00 -20.08
N VAL A 54 0.08 -7.72 -19.06
CA VAL A 54 0.43 -9.13 -18.84
C VAL A 54 -0.81 -10.00 -19.05
N SER A 55 -0.66 -11.08 -19.82
CA SER A 55 -1.69 -12.11 -19.98
C SER A 55 -1.10 -13.48 -19.67
N ILE A 56 -1.61 -14.14 -18.64
CA ILE A 56 -1.16 -15.48 -18.25
C ILE A 56 -1.87 -16.51 -19.14
N LYS A 57 -1.10 -17.20 -19.98
CA LYS A 57 -1.64 -18.21 -20.90
C LYS A 57 -1.73 -19.61 -20.28
N LYS A 58 -0.76 -19.96 -19.44
CA LYS A 58 -0.66 -21.25 -18.74
C LYS A 58 0.12 -21.07 -17.45
N MET A 59 -0.32 -21.74 -16.39
CA MET A 59 0.39 -21.84 -15.12
C MET A 59 0.41 -23.29 -14.65
N THR A 60 1.53 -23.72 -14.08
CA THR A 60 1.74 -25.07 -13.51
C THR A 60 2.35 -24.92 -12.12
N GLY A 61 2.20 -25.90 -11.24
CA GLY A 61 2.75 -25.86 -9.87
C GLY A 61 1.85 -25.16 -8.85
N PHE A 62 0.84 -24.40 -9.28
CA PHE A 62 -0.22 -23.85 -8.42
C PHE A 62 -1.47 -24.74 -8.47
N TYR A 63 -1.32 -26.03 -8.19
CA TYR A 63 -2.42 -26.98 -8.19
C TYR A 63 -3.15 -26.93 -6.83
N GLY A 64 -4.11 -26.03 -6.71
CA GLY A 64 -5.01 -25.96 -5.57
C GLY A 64 -6.13 -24.97 -5.82
N GLU A 65 -7.36 -25.33 -5.49
CA GLU A 65 -8.55 -24.47 -5.65
C GLU A 65 -8.52 -23.22 -4.75
N ASN A 66 -7.54 -23.13 -3.85
CA ASN A 66 -7.43 -22.07 -2.85
C ASN A 66 -6.25 -21.15 -3.13
N LEU A 67 -6.31 -20.37 -4.21
CA LEU A 67 -5.69 -19.04 -4.17
C LEU A 67 -6.31 -18.33 -2.97
N LYS A 68 -5.49 -17.73 -2.08
CA LYS A 68 -6.02 -16.93 -0.97
C LYS A 68 -6.88 -15.82 -1.57
N ASN A 69 -8.18 -16.05 -1.58
CA ASN A 69 -9.15 -15.07 -2.02
C ASN A 69 -9.27 -14.06 -0.87
N PHE A 70 -8.49 -12.99 -0.97
CA PHE A 70 -8.56 -11.89 -0.02
C PHE A 70 -9.95 -11.22 -0.04
N ASP A 71 -10.70 -11.34 -1.14
CA ASP A 71 -12.10 -10.91 -1.19
C ASP A 71 -13.05 -11.84 -0.42
N ALA A 72 -12.66 -13.09 -0.13
CA ALA A 72 -13.42 -14.04 0.67
C ALA A 72 -13.12 -13.99 2.18
N MET A 73 -12.28 -13.04 2.65
CA MET A 73 -12.19 -12.73 4.09
C MET A 73 -13.50 -12.12 4.54
N ARG A 74 -14.46 -13.01 4.85
CA ARG A 74 -15.86 -12.67 5.10
C ARG A 74 -16.07 -12.01 6.46
N ASP A 75 -15.16 -12.19 7.41
CA ASP A 75 -15.32 -11.62 8.74
C ASP A 75 -14.00 -11.14 9.34
N PHE A 76 -13.85 -9.83 9.42
CA PHE A 76 -12.93 -9.18 10.36
C PHE A 76 -13.53 -9.29 11.78
N SER A 77 -13.71 -10.49 12.31
CA SER A 77 -14.25 -10.66 13.66
C SER A 77 -13.23 -10.32 14.75
N ASP A 78 -11.94 -10.42 14.41
CA ASP A 78 -10.85 -10.20 15.36
C ASP A 78 -10.09 -8.90 15.04
N GLU A 79 -9.99 -8.05 16.06
CA GLU A 79 -9.29 -6.79 16.04
C GLU A 79 -7.79 -6.92 15.79
N ASN A 80 -7.17 -8.04 16.17
CA ASN A 80 -5.75 -8.30 15.93
C ASN A 80 -5.48 -8.68 14.47
N THR A 81 -6.46 -9.32 13.83
CA THR A 81 -6.39 -9.73 12.41
C THR A 81 -6.33 -8.52 11.48
N VAL A 82 -6.99 -7.42 11.82
CA VAL A 82 -6.99 -6.19 11.00
C VAL A 82 -5.60 -5.57 10.88
N GLU A 83 -4.81 -5.54 11.97
CA GLU A 83 -3.46 -4.96 11.92
C GLU A 83 -2.49 -5.82 11.10
N ALA A 84 -2.59 -7.15 11.23
CA ALA A 84 -1.82 -8.09 10.42
C ALA A 84 -2.18 -7.97 8.92
N LEU A 85 -3.46 -7.83 8.61
CA LEU A 85 -3.94 -7.65 7.24
C LEU A 85 -3.55 -6.29 6.65
N LEU A 86 -3.58 -5.22 7.44
CA LEU A 86 -3.06 -3.92 7.00
C LEU A 86 -1.58 -4.00 6.66
N SER A 87 -0.79 -4.68 7.50
CA SER A 87 0.64 -4.90 7.25
C SER A 87 0.87 -5.64 5.93
N ILE A 88 0.14 -6.74 5.70
CA ILE A 88 0.26 -7.54 4.47
C ILE A 88 -0.29 -6.78 3.25
N GLY A 89 -1.46 -6.16 3.38
CA GLY A 89 -2.13 -5.45 2.28
C GLY A 89 -1.32 -4.24 1.79
N ALA A 90 -0.73 -3.49 2.72
CA ALA A 90 0.20 -2.41 2.38
C ALA A 90 1.46 -2.94 1.70
N ALA A 91 2.05 -4.04 2.19
CA ALA A 91 3.26 -4.63 1.61
C ALA A 91 3.02 -5.24 0.21
N LEU A 92 1.87 -5.87 -0.02
CA LEU A 92 1.50 -6.49 -1.29
C LEU A 92 0.80 -5.52 -2.25
N THR A 93 0.66 -4.25 -1.88
CA THR A 93 -0.01 -3.21 -2.67
C THR A 93 -1.40 -3.65 -3.15
N THR A 94 -2.20 -4.26 -2.27
CA THR A 94 -3.56 -4.76 -2.59
C THR A 94 -4.63 -3.80 -2.07
N PRO A 95 -5.14 -2.86 -2.88
CA PRO A 95 -6.00 -1.78 -2.39
C PRO A 95 -7.31 -2.30 -1.81
N SER A 96 -7.83 -3.42 -2.32
CA SER A 96 -9.07 -4.05 -1.84
C SER A 96 -8.99 -4.50 -0.38
N VAL A 97 -7.84 -5.00 0.08
CA VAL A 97 -7.64 -5.42 1.47
C VAL A 97 -7.54 -4.20 2.37
N VAL A 98 -6.78 -3.20 1.94
CA VAL A 98 -6.59 -1.94 2.68
C VAL A 98 -7.92 -1.22 2.86
N ASP A 99 -8.70 -1.05 1.79
CA ASP A 99 -10.01 -0.39 1.82
C ASP A 99 -11.00 -1.09 2.77
N ARG A 100 -11.00 -2.43 2.79
CA ARG A 100 -11.85 -3.20 3.71
C ARG A 100 -11.42 -3.06 5.16
N CYS A 101 -10.11 -3.13 5.43
CA CYS A 101 -9.57 -2.91 6.77
C CYS A 101 -9.90 -1.49 7.26
N GLU A 102 -9.73 -0.51 6.38
CA GLU A 102 -10.04 0.90 6.67
C GLU A 102 -11.53 1.07 7.00
N LYS A 103 -12.44 0.50 6.18
CA LYS A 103 -13.88 0.50 6.45
C LYS A 103 -14.23 -0.14 7.78
N TYR A 104 -13.61 -1.28 8.11
CA TYR A 104 -13.80 -1.93 9.41
C TYR A 104 -13.34 -1.05 10.58
N LEU A 105 -12.18 -0.39 10.46
CA LEU A 105 -11.67 0.52 11.48
C LEU A 105 -12.59 1.72 11.73
N ILE A 106 -13.31 2.18 10.70
CA ILE A 106 -14.29 3.25 10.82
C ILE A 106 -15.60 2.74 11.46
N GLU A 107 -16.18 1.68 10.90
CA GLU A 107 -17.58 1.30 11.20
C GLU A 107 -17.74 0.33 12.37
N LYS A 108 -16.77 -0.57 12.61
CA LYS A 108 -16.94 -1.73 13.50
C LYS A 108 -15.91 -1.82 14.63
N SER A 109 -14.74 -1.21 14.47
CA SER A 109 -13.66 -1.37 15.44
C SER A 109 -13.95 -0.69 16.78
N ARG A 110 -13.63 -1.38 17.88
CA ARG A 110 -13.71 -0.84 19.25
C ARG A 110 -12.40 -0.17 19.69
N LYS A 111 -11.41 -0.06 18.80
CA LYS A 111 -10.13 0.61 19.06
C LYS A 111 -10.33 2.07 19.47
N THR A 112 -9.46 2.56 20.35
CA THR A 112 -9.45 3.97 20.74
C THR A 112 -9.14 4.88 19.55
N LEU A 113 -9.59 6.14 19.61
CA LEU A 113 -9.30 7.14 18.59
C LEU A 113 -7.79 7.30 18.38
N LYS A 114 -7.01 7.26 19.46
CA LYS A 114 -5.54 7.26 19.43
C LYS A 114 -4.99 6.13 18.54
N LYS A 115 -5.42 4.88 18.79
CA LYS A 115 -4.92 3.72 18.04
C LYS A 115 -5.36 3.75 16.57
N ARG A 116 -6.58 4.19 16.29
CA ARG A 116 -7.08 4.39 14.92
C ARG A 116 -6.26 5.42 14.15
N LEU A 117 -5.97 6.57 14.78
CA LEU A 117 -5.15 7.61 14.19
C LEU A 117 -3.71 7.13 13.94
N GLN A 118 -3.12 6.38 14.88
CA GLN A 118 -1.80 5.77 14.69
C GLN A 118 -1.77 4.81 13.49
N LEU A 119 -2.80 3.96 13.33
CA LEU A 119 -2.91 3.06 12.18
C LEU A 119 -3.11 3.83 10.86
N ALA A 120 -3.91 4.90 10.90
CA ALA A 120 -4.17 5.73 9.74
C ALA A 120 -2.89 6.39 9.21
N LEU A 121 -2.02 6.86 10.10
CA LEU A 121 -0.74 7.45 9.70
C LEU A 121 0.26 6.38 9.27
N LYS A 122 0.37 5.28 10.03
CA LYS A 122 1.31 4.20 9.73
C LYS A 122 1.11 3.57 8.35
N TYR A 123 -0.16 3.37 7.94
CA TYR A 123 -0.51 2.73 6.68
C TYR A 123 -1.11 3.69 5.65
N ASN A 124 -1.03 5.00 5.89
CA ASN A 124 -1.57 6.06 5.04
C ASN A 124 -3.06 5.88 4.64
N LEU A 125 -3.92 5.61 5.63
CA LEU A 125 -5.36 5.38 5.47
C LEU A 125 -6.12 6.71 5.53
N GLU A 126 -6.36 7.35 4.38
CA GLU A 126 -6.92 8.70 4.29
C GLU A 126 -8.39 8.83 4.75
N LYS A 127 -9.23 7.81 4.51
CA LYS A 127 -10.64 7.83 4.96
C LYS A 127 -10.71 7.71 6.47
N LEU A 128 -9.91 6.81 7.06
CA LEU A 128 -9.84 6.65 8.51
C LEU A 128 -9.26 7.89 9.18
N LYS A 129 -8.24 8.50 8.57
CA LYS A 129 -7.64 9.76 9.03
C LYS A 129 -8.70 10.86 9.10
N SER A 130 -9.40 11.11 8.00
CA SER A 130 -10.48 12.12 7.93
C SER A 130 -11.54 11.88 8.99
N HIS A 131 -12.02 10.64 9.13
CA HIS A 131 -13.00 10.26 10.15
C HIS A 131 -12.49 10.52 11.58
N CYS A 132 -11.21 10.26 11.87
CA CYS A 132 -10.63 10.56 13.18
C CYS A 132 -10.63 12.07 13.48
N PHE A 133 -10.35 12.91 12.48
CA PHE A 133 -10.34 14.37 12.63
C PHE A 133 -11.74 14.96 12.77
N GLU A 134 -12.73 14.42 12.07
CA GLU A 134 -14.15 14.79 12.25
C GLU A 134 -14.68 14.41 13.63
N SER A 135 -14.20 13.30 14.18
CA SER A 135 -14.59 12.81 15.51
C SER A 135 -14.05 13.68 16.65
N MET A 136 -12.94 14.41 16.46
CA MET A 136 -12.38 15.32 17.46
C MET A 136 -13.11 16.66 17.45
N LYS A 137 -13.84 16.96 18.54
CA LYS A 137 -14.68 18.16 18.66
C LYS A 137 -14.12 19.20 19.62
N SER A 138 -13.12 18.84 20.41
CA SER A 138 -12.58 19.68 21.47
C SER A 138 -11.06 19.52 21.67
N ASN A 139 -10.44 20.51 22.33
CA ASN A 139 -9.06 20.41 22.76
C ASN A 139 -8.80 19.26 23.76
N SER A 140 -9.81 18.83 24.52
CA SER A 140 -9.72 17.62 25.34
C SER A 140 -9.55 16.36 24.50
N ASP A 141 -10.24 16.26 23.36
CA ASP A 141 -10.12 15.11 22.46
C ASP A 141 -8.71 15.03 21.86
N VAL A 142 -8.16 16.18 21.45
CA VAL A 142 -6.77 16.26 20.96
C VAL A 142 -5.77 15.84 22.04
N ARG A 143 -5.96 16.31 23.28
CA ARG A 143 -5.10 15.87 24.40
C ARG A 143 -5.20 14.37 24.67
N SER A 144 -6.37 13.75 24.42
CA SER A 144 -6.58 12.32 24.66
C SER A 144 -5.80 11.40 23.69
N VAL A 145 -5.47 11.90 22.49
CA VAL A 145 -4.75 11.12 21.47
C VAL A 145 -3.23 11.28 21.54
N ILE A 146 -2.75 12.28 22.28
CA ILE A 146 -1.32 12.49 22.53
C ILE A 146 -0.82 11.39 23.49
N PRO A 147 0.12 10.50 23.09
CA PRO A 147 0.80 9.60 24.01
C PRO A 147 1.51 10.34 25.13
N ARG A 148 1.61 9.67 26.30
CA ARG A 148 2.38 10.17 27.45
C ARG A 148 3.87 10.33 27.12
N ASN A 149 4.38 9.48 26.23
CA ASN A 149 5.74 9.57 25.72
C ASN A 149 5.73 10.22 24.34
N LEU A 150 6.29 11.43 24.25
CA LEU A 150 6.35 12.20 23.00
C LEU A 150 7.27 11.56 21.94
N SER A 151 8.18 10.67 22.33
CA SER A 151 9.00 9.92 21.36
C SER A 151 8.20 8.89 20.56
N GLU A 152 6.97 8.58 20.99
CA GLU A 152 6.05 7.66 20.30
C GLU A 152 5.13 8.38 19.30
N ILE A 153 5.20 9.72 19.24
CA ILE A 153 4.52 10.53 18.22
C ILE A 153 5.45 10.69 17.03
N ASP A 154 4.93 10.36 15.84
CA ASP A 154 5.57 10.73 14.58
C ASP A 154 5.34 12.22 14.26
N ARG A 155 6.28 12.84 13.54
CA ARG A 155 6.21 14.27 13.16
C ARG A 155 4.93 14.61 12.39
N GLN A 156 4.47 13.73 11.50
CA GLN A 156 3.22 13.93 10.74
C GLN A 156 2.01 13.92 11.68
N MET A 157 2.01 13.05 12.69
CA MET A 157 0.96 13.02 13.71
C MET A 157 0.91 14.33 14.47
N LEU A 158 2.06 14.85 14.90
CA LEU A 158 2.15 16.11 15.65
C LEU A 158 1.63 17.30 14.83
N GLU A 159 2.06 17.40 13.57
CA GLU A 159 1.64 18.46 12.65
C GLU A 159 0.12 18.49 12.48
N LEU A 160 -0.48 17.32 12.25
CA LEU A 160 -1.92 17.22 12.05
C LEU A 160 -2.72 17.52 13.32
N LEU A 161 -2.23 17.08 14.50
CA LEU A 161 -2.87 17.40 15.78
C LEU A 161 -2.80 18.90 16.09
N LEU A 162 -1.68 19.54 15.75
CA LEU A 162 -1.52 20.99 15.88
C LEU A 162 -2.51 21.74 15.00
N GLN A 163 -2.61 21.36 13.72
CA GLN A 163 -3.59 21.96 12.79
C GLN A 163 -5.02 21.81 13.31
N LYS A 164 -5.38 20.62 13.82
CA LYS A 164 -6.71 20.40 14.39
C LYS A 164 -6.93 21.23 15.66
N ALA A 165 -5.96 21.34 16.56
CA ALA A 165 -6.08 22.16 17.76
C ALA A 165 -6.30 23.64 17.43
N LEU A 166 -5.58 24.15 16.44
CA LEU A 166 -5.72 25.53 15.96
C LEU A 166 -7.09 25.79 15.31
N SER A 167 -7.72 24.76 14.73
CA SER A 167 -9.06 24.89 14.15
C SER A 167 -10.18 25.09 15.18
N PHE A 168 -9.90 24.89 16.47
CA PHE A 168 -10.84 25.16 17.56
C PHE A 168 -10.69 26.57 18.15
N GLY A 169 -9.65 27.31 17.75
CA GLY A 169 -9.34 28.66 18.20
C GLY A 169 -10.24 29.72 17.58
#